data_AF-A0A930XXJ5-F1
#
_entry.id   AF-A0A930XXJ5-F1
#
_cell.length_a   1.000
_cell.length_b   1.000
_cell.length_c   1.000
_cell.angle_alpha   90.00
_cell.angle_beta   90.00
_cell.angle_gamma   90.00
#
_symmetry.space_group_name_H-M   'P 1'
#
loop_
_entity.id
_entity.type
_entity.pdbx_description
1 polymer ?
#
loop_
_entity_poly.entity_id
_entity_poly.type
_entity_poly.pdbx_seq_one_letter_code
_entity_poly.pdbx_strand_id
1 'polypeptide(L)'
;MGKVDFGVLYGQKTTEDALLIYSSYEDAKASPQTGDFIVLTPKDEGNTKYLARVEAEIYDEDPIFKSQDKTLIAVHYARIAERELSERDKQKMFSYTYKVRILGTFTDSGSTISFTTAVRKLPIVSYIARHLNKREIESILNKTNENGVEIGYLCVGETVFRDKGPILFEIGKLRNRRTMVFAQSGFGKTNLVKV
;
A
#
# COMPACT_ATOMS: atom_id res chain seq x y z
N MET A 1 17.28 -7.07 6.39
CA MET A 1 16.55 -6.74 5.15
C MET A 1 16.04 -5.31 5.28
N GLY A 2 16.66 -4.39 4.56
CA GLY A 2 16.41 -2.95 4.68
C GLY A 2 15.02 -2.57 4.19
N LYS A 3 14.50 -1.44 4.69
CA LYS A 3 13.27 -0.79 4.22
C LYS A 3 13.38 -0.65 2.70
N VAL A 4 12.53 -1.36 1.95
CA VAL A 4 12.46 -1.15 0.51
C VAL A 4 11.33 -0.13 0.30
N ASP A 5 11.74 1.13 0.32
CA ASP A 5 10.91 2.20 -0.20
C ASP A 5 10.70 1.89 -1.69
N PHE A 6 9.48 2.01 -2.18
CA PHE A 6 9.15 1.58 -3.55
C PHE A 6 8.68 2.73 -4.43
N GLY A 7 8.39 3.90 -3.86
CA GLY A 7 7.83 4.99 -4.64
C GLY A 7 7.71 6.30 -3.90
N VAL A 8 7.15 7.29 -4.60
CA VAL A 8 7.00 8.66 -4.13
C VAL A 8 5.61 9.17 -4.48
N LEU A 9 4.97 9.86 -3.54
CA LEU A 9 3.72 10.57 -3.80
C LEU A 9 3.96 11.69 -4.82
N TYR A 10 3.34 11.60 -5.98
CA TYR A 10 3.57 12.56 -7.07
C TYR A 10 2.38 13.48 -7.35
N GLY A 11 1.16 13.07 -7.00
CA GLY A 11 -0.03 13.85 -7.31
C GLY A 11 -1.28 13.40 -6.59
N GLN A 12 -2.35 14.16 -6.81
CA GLN A 12 -3.68 13.91 -6.28
C GLN A 12 -4.71 14.07 -7.41
N LYS A 13 -5.59 13.07 -7.57
CA LYS A 13 -6.78 13.22 -8.41
C LYS A 13 -7.90 13.84 -7.57
N THR A 14 -8.31 15.05 -7.95
CA THR A 14 -9.35 15.84 -7.27
C THR A 14 -10.75 15.22 -7.33
N THR A 15 -11.00 14.32 -8.28
CA THR A 15 -12.31 13.72 -8.52
C THR A 15 -12.63 12.53 -7.63
N GLU A 16 -11.63 11.90 -7.00
CA GLU A 16 -11.82 10.62 -6.30
C GLU A 16 -11.12 10.55 -4.93
N ASP A 17 -10.68 11.69 -4.37
CA ASP A 17 -9.87 11.75 -3.15
C ASP A 17 -8.71 10.73 -3.14
N ALA A 18 -8.15 10.52 -4.32
CA ALA A 18 -7.16 9.51 -4.59
C ALA A 18 -5.78 10.14 -4.72
N LEU A 19 -4.82 9.55 -4.02
CA LEU A 19 -3.42 9.91 -4.15
C LEU A 19 -2.75 9.00 -5.18
N LEU A 20 -1.79 9.56 -5.91
CA LEU A 20 -1.06 8.87 -6.95
C LEU A 20 0.41 8.70 -6.54
N ILE A 21 0.86 7.45 -6.48
CA ILE A 21 2.24 7.11 -6.15
C ILE A 21 2.96 6.68 -7.41
N TYR A 22 4.12 7.30 -7.65
CA TYR A 22 5.04 6.94 -8.71
C TYR A 22 6.04 5.92 -8.19
N SER A 23 6.19 4.79 -8.88
CA SER A 23 7.22 3.79 -8.63
C SER A 23 8.06 3.58 -9.88
N SER A 24 9.39 3.50 -9.71
CA SER A 24 10.31 3.28 -10.81
C SER A 24 10.32 1.80 -11.24
N TYR A 25 10.75 1.52 -12.48
CA TYR A 25 10.88 0.14 -12.95
C TYR A 25 11.88 -0.70 -12.15
N GLU A 26 12.95 -0.10 -11.61
CA GLU A 26 13.89 -0.83 -10.73
C GLU A 26 13.23 -1.26 -9.43
N ASP A 27 12.33 -0.42 -8.92
CA ASP A 27 11.54 -0.66 -7.71
C ASP A 27 10.31 -1.54 -7.97
N ALA A 28 10.11 -2.02 -9.20
CA ALA A 28 9.00 -2.90 -9.56
C ALA A 28 8.97 -4.18 -8.70
N LYS A 29 10.13 -4.69 -8.29
CA LYS A 29 10.22 -5.85 -7.40
C LYS A 29 9.68 -5.58 -6.00
N ALA A 30 9.62 -4.31 -5.59
CA ALA A 30 9.08 -3.85 -4.31
C ALA A 30 7.71 -3.19 -4.46
N SER A 31 7.16 -3.17 -5.67
CA SER A 31 5.87 -2.56 -5.95
C SER A 31 4.75 -3.23 -5.15
N PRO A 32 3.81 -2.44 -4.62
CA PRO A 32 2.71 -2.96 -3.83
C PRO A 32 1.65 -3.59 -4.74
N GLN A 33 0.92 -4.54 -4.19
CA GLN A 33 -0.25 -5.14 -4.82
C GLN A 33 -1.53 -4.40 -4.43
N THR A 34 -2.60 -4.61 -5.20
CA THR A 34 -3.93 -4.13 -4.80
C THR A 34 -4.34 -4.74 -3.47
N GLY A 35 -4.74 -3.89 -2.54
CA GLY A 35 -5.08 -4.26 -1.17
C GLY A 35 -3.93 -4.10 -0.17
N ASP A 36 -2.70 -3.87 -0.62
CA ASP A 36 -1.57 -3.67 0.29
C ASP A 36 -1.76 -2.41 1.14
N PHE A 37 -1.27 -2.50 2.37
CA PHE A 37 -1.13 -1.35 3.24
C PHE A 37 0.27 -0.76 3.08
N ILE A 38 0.32 0.56 2.95
CA ILE A 38 1.55 1.31 2.76
C ILE A 38 1.59 2.51 3.70
N VAL A 39 2.79 3.05 3.89
CA VAL A 39 3.04 4.24 4.68
C VAL A 39 3.63 5.32 3.78
N LEU A 40 3.02 6.50 3.80
CA LEU A 40 3.62 7.71 3.23
C LEU A 40 4.36 8.45 4.33
N THR A 41 5.68 8.54 4.18
CA THR A 41 6.58 9.15 5.14
C THR A 41 7.09 10.49 4.60
N PRO A 42 6.95 11.59 5.35
CA PRO A 42 7.60 12.86 5.01
C PRO A 42 9.13 12.70 4.99
N LYS A 43 9.82 13.50 4.17
CA LYS A 43 11.29 13.51 4.15
C LYS A 43 11.92 13.96 5.47
N ASP A 44 11.22 14.82 6.21
CA ASP A 44 11.63 15.24 7.55
C ASP A 44 11.15 14.20 8.59
N GLU A 45 12.08 13.49 9.21
CA GLU A 45 11.85 12.30 10.06
C GLU A 45 11.06 12.55 11.38
N GLY A 46 10.61 13.77 11.65
CA GLY A 46 9.82 14.10 12.85
C GLY A 46 8.30 14.19 12.64
N ASN A 47 7.82 14.02 11.40
CA ASN A 47 6.46 14.39 11.02
C ASN A 47 5.46 13.22 10.98
N THR A 48 4.18 13.60 11.03
CA THR A 48 3.04 12.69 10.92
C THR A 48 3.13 11.84 9.65
N LYS A 49 3.11 10.52 9.82
CA LYS A 49 3.06 9.53 8.74
C LYS A 49 1.61 9.23 8.37
N TYR A 50 1.38 8.81 7.14
CA TYR A 50 0.04 8.46 6.65
C TYR A 50 -0.04 6.97 6.38
N LEU A 51 -1.08 6.32 6.90
CA LEU A 51 -1.44 4.97 6.53
C LEU A 51 -2.38 5.03 5.34
N ALA A 52 -2.05 4.31 4.28
CA ALA A 52 -2.90 4.20 3.09
C ALA A 52 -3.04 2.74 2.64
N ARG A 53 -4.10 2.47 1.88
CA ARG A 53 -4.33 1.19 1.20
C ARG A 53 -4.27 1.40 -0.30
N VAL A 54 -3.61 0.49 -1.00
CA VAL A 54 -3.60 0.47 -2.46
C VAL A 54 -4.95 -0.04 -2.96
N GLU A 55 -5.62 0.76 -3.77
CA GLU A 55 -6.95 0.46 -4.32
C GLU A 55 -6.85 -0.10 -5.74
N ALA A 56 -5.91 0.42 -6.54
CA ALA A 56 -5.67 -0.06 -7.90
C ALA A 56 -4.28 0.36 -8.40
N GLU A 57 -3.69 -0.47 -9.25
CA GLU A 57 -2.62 -0.07 -10.15
C GLU A 57 -3.25 0.60 -11.39
N ILE A 58 -2.75 1.77 -11.75
CA ILE A 58 -3.21 2.55 -12.90
C ILE A 58 -2.11 2.50 -13.96
N TYR A 59 -2.43 1.87 -15.08
CA TYR A 59 -1.68 2.02 -16.33
C TYR A 59 -2.14 3.30 -17.03
N ASP A 60 -1.87 4.46 -16.42
CA ASP A 60 -2.07 5.74 -17.09
C ASP A 60 -0.80 6.04 -17.88
N GLU A 61 -0.94 6.37 -19.17
CA GLU A 61 0.13 7.07 -19.90
C GLU A 61 0.37 8.39 -19.15
N ASP A 62 1.40 8.39 -18.32
CA ASP A 62 1.77 9.47 -17.41
C ASP A 62 1.61 10.84 -18.09
N PRO A 63 0.84 11.80 -17.53
CA PRO A 63 0.66 13.12 -18.11
C PRO A 63 1.98 13.88 -18.34
N ILE A 64 3.02 13.57 -17.56
CA ILE A 64 4.38 14.12 -17.73
C ILE A 64 5.02 13.59 -19.03
N PHE A 65 4.53 12.48 -19.56
CA PHE A 65 5.05 11.77 -20.73
C PHE A 65 4.02 11.61 -21.85
N LYS A 66 3.03 12.51 -21.93
CA LYS A 66 2.17 12.73 -23.11
C LYS A 66 2.93 13.13 -24.40
N SER A 67 4.23 12.83 -24.52
CA SER A 67 4.90 12.93 -25.80
C SER A 67 4.61 11.66 -26.60
N GLN A 68 4.07 11.85 -27.80
CA GLN A 68 3.94 10.81 -28.84
C GLN A 68 5.26 10.03 -29.04
N ASP A 69 6.39 10.59 -28.61
CA ASP A 69 7.72 10.02 -28.66
C ASP A 69 7.87 8.69 -27.91
N LYS A 70 7.27 8.47 -26.73
CA LYS A 70 7.52 7.21 -26.00
C LYS A 70 6.90 6.01 -26.71
N THR A 71 5.63 6.11 -27.12
CA THR A 71 4.95 5.03 -27.84
C THR A 71 5.62 4.80 -29.19
N LEU A 72 6.03 5.86 -29.88
CA LEU A 72 6.75 5.77 -31.16
C LEU A 72 8.14 5.14 -31.00
N ILE A 73 8.90 5.51 -29.96
CA ILE A 73 10.22 4.94 -29.66
C ILE A 73 10.08 3.47 -29.25
N ALA A 74 9.11 3.11 -28.41
CA ALA A 74 8.92 1.73 -27.96
C ALA A 74 8.51 0.83 -29.14
N VAL A 75 7.59 1.30 -29.97
CA VAL A 75 7.17 0.61 -31.20
C VAL A 75 8.30 0.56 -32.24
N HIS A 76 9.08 1.64 -32.41
CA HIS A 76 10.22 1.65 -33.33
C HIS A 76 11.32 0.68 -32.90
N TYR A 77 11.68 0.65 -31.62
CA TYR A 77 12.68 -0.29 -31.09
C TYR A 77 12.21 -1.75 -31.17
N ALA A 78 10.99 -2.04 -30.71
CA ALA A 78 10.47 -3.40 -30.66
C ALA A 78 10.14 -3.96 -32.05
N ARG A 79 9.71 -3.11 -33.00
CA ARG A 79 9.11 -3.56 -34.26
C ARG A 79 9.94 -3.25 -35.51
N ILE A 80 10.75 -2.19 -35.49
CA ILE A 80 11.56 -1.76 -36.65
C ILE A 80 13.03 -2.13 -36.45
N ALA A 81 13.56 -2.00 -35.23
CA ALA A 81 14.96 -2.28 -34.94
C ALA A 81 15.26 -3.71 -34.45
N GLU A 82 14.23 -4.55 -34.22
CA GLU A 82 14.33 -5.89 -33.60
C GLU A 82 15.25 -5.92 -32.36
N ARG A 83 15.30 -4.83 -31.60
CA ARG A 83 16.22 -4.64 -30.49
C ARG A 83 15.43 -4.49 -29.20
N GLU A 84 15.87 -5.20 -28.18
CA GLU A 84 15.38 -4.97 -26.82
C GLU A 84 15.75 -3.55 -26.36
N LEU A 85 14.79 -2.88 -25.71
CA LEU A 85 15.05 -1.61 -25.04
C LEU A 85 16.15 -1.79 -23.99
N SER A 86 17.07 -0.84 -23.91
CA SER A 86 18.05 -0.84 -22.82
C SER A 86 17.34 -0.70 -21.47
N GLU A 87 17.92 -1.24 -20.39
CA GLU A 87 17.34 -1.08 -19.04
C GLU A 87 17.12 0.40 -18.67
N ARG A 88 18.00 1.29 -19.14
CA ARG A 88 17.85 2.74 -18.95
C ARG A 88 16.64 3.32 -19.68
N ASP A 89 16.32 2.81 -20.86
CA ASP A 89 15.16 3.25 -21.63
C ASP A 89 13.87 2.65 -21.05
N LYS A 90 13.91 1.40 -20.60
CA LYS A 90 12.81 0.78 -19.85
C LYS A 90 12.47 1.59 -18.60
N GLN A 91 13.46 2.03 -17.83
CA GLN A 91 13.25 2.89 -16.65
C GLN A 91 12.58 4.22 -16.98
N LYS A 92 12.97 4.83 -18.10
CA LYS A 92 12.33 6.07 -18.55
C LYS A 92 10.92 5.82 -19.06
N MET A 93 10.66 4.67 -19.69
CA MET A 93 9.39 4.35 -20.36
C MET A 93 8.34 3.77 -19.43
N PHE A 94 8.73 2.93 -18.47
CA PHE A 94 7.86 2.17 -17.60
C PHE A 94 7.92 2.73 -16.18
N SER A 95 6.84 3.38 -15.77
CA SER A 95 6.57 3.75 -14.39
C SER A 95 5.22 3.18 -13.99
N TYR A 96 5.08 2.87 -12.70
CA TYR A 96 3.82 2.39 -12.15
C TYR A 96 3.17 3.50 -11.35
N THR A 97 1.88 3.72 -11.60
CA THR A 97 1.06 4.66 -10.83
C THR A 97 0.07 3.89 -9.98
N TYR A 98 -0.04 4.20 -8.70
CA TYR A 98 -0.99 3.56 -7.80
C TYR A 98 -2.03 4.54 -7.30
N LYS A 99 -3.31 4.15 -7.39
CA LYS A 99 -4.41 4.78 -6.68
C LYS A 99 -4.39 4.29 -5.24
N VAL A 100 -4.27 5.21 -4.29
CA VAL A 100 -4.29 4.84 -2.86
C VAL A 100 -5.32 5.66 -2.08
N ARG A 101 -5.89 5.01 -1.06
CA ARG A 101 -6.85 5.59 -0.12
C ARG A 101 -6.22 5.77 1.25
N ILE A 102 -6.31 6.97 1.81
CA ILE A 102 -5.82 7.22 3.17
C ILE A 102 -6.78 6.61 4.20
N LEU A 103 -6.24 5.90 5.18
CA LEU A 103 -6.97 5.29 6.29
C LEU A 103 -6.82 6.07 7.60
N GLY A 104 -5.73 6.81 7.73
CA GLY A 104 -5.43 7.57 8.93
C GLY A 104 -4.00 8.08 8.94
N THR A 105 -3.61 8.66 10.08
CA THR A 105 -2.27 9.14 10.33
C THR A 105 -1.71 8.55 11.62
N PHE A 106 -0.39 8.47 11.70
CA PHE A 106 0.27 8.09 12.94
C PHE A 106 1.61 8.79 13.13
N THR A 107 1.99 8.90 14.39
CA THR A 107 3.35 9.29 14.81
C THR A 107 4.05 8.10 15.43
N ASP A 108 5.36 8.01 15.25
CA ASP A 108 6.20 6.97 15.83
C ASP A 108 7.33 7.65 16.61
N SER A 109 7.29 7.53 17.93
CA SER A 109 8.29 8.10 18.85
C SER A 109 9.47 7.15 19.10
N GLY A 110 9.56 6.03 18.38
CA GLY A 110 10.55 4.97 18.61
C GLY A 110 10.15 4.00 19.73
N SER A 111 9.40 4.46 20.74
CA SER A 111 8.81 3.61 21.79
C SER A 111 7.33 3.33 21.54
N THR A 112 6.56 4.36 21.18
CA THR A 112 5.11 4.27 21.00
C THR A 112 4.65 4.76 19.63
N ILE A 113 3.67 4.06 19.07
CA ILE A 113 2.93 4.52 17.90
C ILE A 113 1.55 5.02 18.35
N SER A 114 1.19 6.22 17.90
CA SER A 114 -0.12 6.85 18.13
C SER A 114 -0.83 6.99 16.79
N PHE A 115 -1.93 6.25 16.61
CA PHE A 115 -2.71 6.20 15.36
C PHE A 115 -4.05 6.91 15.52
N THR A 116 -4.47 7.65 14.49
CA THR A 116 -5.79 8.25 14.39
C THR A 116 -6.36 8.08 12.98
N THR A 117 -7.65 7.81 12.88
CA THR A 117 -8.36 7.77 11.59
C THR A 117 -8.71 9.18 11.08
N ALA A 118 -8.58 10.21 11.92
CA ALA A 118 -8.89 11.58 11.56
C ALA A 118 -7.74 12.23 10.77
N VAL A 119 -7.88 12.25 9.45
CA VAL A 119 -6.94 12.91 8.53
C VAL A 119 -7.31 14.40 8.44
N ARG A 120 -6.50 15.29 9.02
CA ARG A 120 -6.75 16.75 9.02
C ARG A 120 -6.08 17.50 7.86
N LYS A 121 -4.98 16.95 7.34
CA LYS A 121 -4.20 17.49 6.24
C LYS A 121 -3.89 16.36 5.28
N LEU A 122 -3.85 16.65 3.99
CA LEU A 122 -3.41 15.68 3.01
C LEU A 122 -1.87 15.63 2.97
N PRO A 123 -1.27 14.48 2.63
CA PRO A 123 0.16 14.38 2.42
C PRO A 123 0.57 15.23 1.21
N ILE A 124 1.81 15.72 1.27
CA ILE A 124 2.38 16.61 0.24
C ILE A 124 3.14 15.75 -0.77
N VAL A 125 3.21 16.20 -2.02
CA VAL A 125 4.10 15.61 -3.03
C VAL A 125 5.51 15.43 -2.47
N SER A 126 6.23 14.42 -2.97
CA SER A 126 7.56 13.97 -2.52
C SER A 126 7.62 13.10 -1.25
N TYR A 127 6.48 12.79 -0.63
CA TYR A 127 6.44 11.81 0.47
C TYR A 127 6.84 10.42 -0.04
N ILE A 128 7.65 9.72 0.74
CA ILE A 128 8.18 8.40 0.38
C ILE A 128 7.14 7.34 0.71
N ALA A 129 6.83 6.49 -0.26
CA ALA A 129 5.94 5.35 -0.11
C ALA A 129 6.73 4.08 0.18
N ARG A 130 6.33 3.39 1.25
CA ARG A 130 6.95 2.13 1.68
C ARG A 130 5.94 1.19 2.31
N HIS A 131 6.32 -0.08 2.41
CA HIS A 131 5.55 -1.08 3.13
C HIS A 131 5.58 -0.86 4.65
N LEU A 132 4.55 -1.37 5.36
CA LEU A 132 4.55 -1.36 6.82
C LEU A 132 5.62 -2.31 7.37
N ASN A 133 6.26 -1.89 8.45
CA ASN A 133 7.11 -2.77 9.23
C ASN A 133 6.29 -3.56 10.27
N LYS A 134 6.90 -4.60 10.85
CA LYS A 134 6.26 -5.47 11.84
C LYS A 134 5.70 -4.70 13.04
N ARG A 135 6.48 -3.76 13.59
CA ARG A 135 6.08 -2.93 14.74
C ARG A 135 4.88 -2.04 14.43
N GLU A 136 4.80 -1.49 13.22
CA GLU A 136 3.64 -0.71 12.76
C GLU A 136 2.40 -1.58 12.65
N ILE A 137 2.52 -2.78 12.09
CA ILE A 137 1.40 -3.74 12.00
C ILE A 137 0.90 -4.13 13.40
N GLU A 138 1.80 -4.54 14.29
CA GLU A 138 1.46 -4.90 15.67
C GLU A 138 0.78 -3.74 16.40
N SER A 139 1.34 -2.53 16.29
CA SER A 139 0.81 -1.38 17.03
C SER A 139 -0.51 -0.84 16.46
N ILE A 140 -0.72 -0.91 15.14
CA ILE A 140 -1.94 -0.38 14.51
C ILE A 140 -3.07 -1.41 14.58
N LEU A 141 -2.80 -2.69 14.32
CA LEU A 141 -3.84 -3.74 14.27
C LEU A 141 -4.10 -4.37 15.64
N ASN A 142 -3.06 -4.64 16.42
CA ASN A 142 -3.19 -5.48 17.62
C ASN A 142 -3.22 -4.70 18.94
N LYS A 143 -2.75 -3.45 19.00
CA LYS A 143 -2.67 -2.68 20.27
C LYS A 143 -3.99 -2.58 21.04
N THR A 144 -5.12 -2.50 20.32
CA THR A 144 -6.45 -2.49 20.98
C THR A 144 -7.04 -3.88 21.20
N ASN A 145 -6.31 -4.93 20.84
CA ASN A 145 -6.68 -6.34 20.90
C ASN A 145 -5.58 -7.18 21.56
N GLU A 146 -4.72 -6.61 22.40
CA GLU A 146 -3.54 -7.30 22.95
C GLU A 146 -3.91 -8.57 23.74
N ASN A 147 -5.08 -8.58 24.38
CA ASN A 147 -5.65 -9.75 25.08
C ASN A 147 -6.64 -10.54 24.21
N GLY A 148 -6.62 -10.32 22.89
CA GLY A 148 -7.49 -10.97 21.93
C GLY A 148 -6.99 -12.36 21.54
N VAL A 149 -7.86 -13.11 20.87
CA VAL A 149 -7.50 -14.41 20.28
C VAL A 149 -6.89 -14.20 18.90
N GLU A 150 -5.97 -15.08 18.51
CA GLU A 150 -5.43 -15.12 17.15
C GLU A 150 -6.53 -15.57 16.17
N ILE A 151 -6.84 -14.71 15.19
CA ILE A 151 -7.82 -15.01 14.13
C ILE A 151 -7.16 -15.35 12.79
N GLY A 152 -5.84 -15.25 12.70
CA GLY A 152 -5.05 -15.55 11.50
C GLY A 152 -3.91 -14.55 11.27
N TYR A 153 -3.49 -14.41 10.03
CA TYR A 153 -2.38 -13.54 9.61
C TYR A 153 -2.88 -12.52 8.58
N LEU A 154 -2.15 -11.41 8.44
CA LEU A 154 -2.41 -10.46 7.36
C LEU A 154 -2.31 -11.18 6.02
N CYS A 155 -3.34 -11.04 5.20
CA CYS A 155 -3.41 -11.61 3.87
C CYS A 155 -3.74 -10.50 2.87
N VAL A 156 -2.96 -10.40 1.79
CA VAL A 156 -3.23 -9.51 0.65
C VAL A 156 -3.15 -10.34 -0.62
N GLY A 157 -4.26 -10.36 -1.38
CA GLY A 157 -4.41 -11.28 -2.50
C GLY A 157 -4.27 -12.73 -2.04
N GLU A 158 -3.27 -13.42 -2.56
CA GLU A 158 -2.93 -14.81 -2.19
C GLU A 158 -1.75 -14.89 -1.20
N THR A 159 -1.14 -13.74 -0.87
CA THR A 159 0.07 -13.68 -0.04
C THR A 159 -0.30 -13.58 1.43
N VAL A 160 0.18 -14.55 2.23
CA VAL A 160 0.00 -14.59 3.68
C VAL A 160 1.28 -14.15 4.40
N PHE A 161 1.21 -13.02 5.11
CA PHE A 161 2.35 -12.39 5.77
C PHE A 161 2.57 -12.91 7.20
N ARG A 162 3.19 -14.10 7.31
CA ARG A 162 3.47 -14.72 8.62
C ARG A 162 4.57 -14.00 9.41
N ASP A 163 5.50 -13.35 8.72
CA ASP A 163 6.62 -12.61 9.32
C ASP A 163 6.16 -11.38 10.12
N LYS A 164 4.97 -10.85 9.81
CA LYS A 164 4.37 -9.67 10.46
C LYS A 164 3.62 -10.00 11.75
N GLY A 165 3.52 -11.27 12.12
CA GLY A 165 2.82 -11.73 13.31
C GLY A 165 1.32 -11.97 13.08
N PRO A 166 0.65 -12.60 14.06
CA PRO A 166 -0.78 -12.89 13.98
C PRO A 166 -1.62 -11.62 14.17
N ILE A 167 -2.85 -11.65 13.65
CA ILE A 167 -3.88 -10.66 13.92
C ILE A 167 -4.67 -11.10 15.14
N LEU A 168 -4.75 -10.24 16.13
CA LEU A 168 -5.48 -10.49 17.38
C LEU A 168 -6.85 -9.81 17.33
N PHE A 169 -7.86 -10.50 17.85
CA PHE A 169 -9.21 -9.97 17.97
C PHE A 169 -9.77 -10.17 19.38
N GLU A 170 -10.18 -9.09 20.02
CA GLU A 170 -10.83 -9.16 21.33
C GLU A 170 -12.29 -9.62 21.19
N ILE A 171 -12.59 -10.86 21.59
CA ILE A 171 -13.93 -11.48 21.49
C ILE A 171 -15.01 -10.64 22.21
N GLY A 172 -14.63 -9.91 23.27
CA GLY A 172 -15.52 -8.97 23.96
C GLY A 172 -16.18 -7.98 22.99
N LYS A 173 -15.48 -7.55 21.93
CA LYS A 173 -16.03 -6.67 20.89
C LYS A 173 -17.16 -7.34 20.08
N LEU A 174 -17.08 -8.65 19.85
CA LEU A 174 -18.15 -9.42 19.19
C LEU A 174 -19.37 -9.57 20.08
N ARG A 175 -19.15 -9.85 21.37
CA ARG A 175 -20.26 -10.02 22.33
C ARG A 175 -20.99 -8.70 22.58
N ASN A 176 -20.24 -7.61 22.67
CA ASN A 176 -20.77 -6.30 23.05
C ASN A 176 -21.29 -5.50 21.85
N ARG A 177 -20.97 -5.88 20.61
CA ARG A 177 -21.49 -5.26 19.38
C ARG A 177 -22.06 -6.32 18.46
N ARG A 178 -23.31 -6.14 17.99
CA ARG A 178 -23.93 -7.05 17.01
C ARG A 178 -23.00 -7.21 15.79
N THR A 179 -22.40 -8.39 15.66
CA THR A 179 -21.42 -8.68 14.60
C THR A 179 -22.03 -9.61 13.57
N MET A 180 -21.73 -9.35 12.30
CA MET A 180 -22.23 -10.14 11.17
C MET A 180 -21.03 -10.57 10.31
N VAL A 181 -21.04 -11.83 9.86
CA VAL A 181 -20.03 -12.39 8.96
C VAL A 181 -20.70 -12.70 7.62
N PHE A 182 -20.28 -12.01 6.56
CA PHE A 182 -20.79 -12.20 5.20
C PHE A 182 -19.71 -12.81 4.32
N ALA A 183 -20.05 -13.88 3.61
CA ALA A 183 -19.22 -14.43 2.54
C ALA A 183 -20.07 -15.36 1.65
N GLN A 184 -19.61 -15.63 0.43
CA GLN A 184 -20.23 -16.63 -0.45
C GLN A 184 -20.17 -18.05 0.15
N SER A 185 -20.97 -18.97 -0.38
CA SER A 185 -20.93 -20.38 0.05
C SER A 185 -19.54 -20.98 -0.23
N GLY A 186 -18.99 -21.74 0.72
CA GLY A 186 -17.64 -22.31 0.60
C GLY A 186 -16.47 -21.42 1.04
N PHE A 187 -16.68 -20.12 1.29
CA PHE A 187 -15.61 -19.17 1.65
C PHE A 187 -15.23 -19.18 3.15
N GLY A 188 -15.46 -20.31 3.85
CA GLY A 188 -14.93 -20.49 5.20
C GLY A 188 -15.67 -19.78 6.35
N LYS A 189 -16.91 -19.29 6.17
CA LYS A 189 -17.71 -18.68 7.26
C LYS A 189 -17.75 -19.54 8.52
N THR A 190 -18.09 -20.82 8.36
CA THR A 190 -18.17 -21.78 9.48
C THR A 190 -16.80 -22.04 10.11
N ASN A 191 -15.71 -21.95 9.34
CA ASN A 191 -14.36 -22.10 9.88
C ASN A 191 -13.97 -20.89 10.72
N LEU A 192 -14.32 -19.67 10.29
CA LEU A 192 -14.07 -18.45 11.07
C LEU A 192 -14.82 -18.44 12.42
N VAL A 193 -16.05 -18.95 12.46
CA VAL A 193 -16.88 -18.96 13.69
C VAL A 193 -16.46 -20.06 14.68
N LYS A 194 -15.69 -21.06 14.24
CA LYS A 194 -15.16 -22.11 15.12
C LYS A 194 -13.96 -21.66 15.96
N VAL A 195 -13.26 -20.61 15.51
CA VAL A 195 -12.12 -20.00 16.22
C VAL A 195 -12.65 -19.20 17.41
#